data_AF-A0A1N6MUZ2-F1
#
_entry.id   AF-A0A1N6MUZ2-F1
#
_cell.length_a   1.000
_cell.length_b   1.000
_cell.length_c   1.000
_cell.angle_alpha   90.00
_cell.angle_beta   90.00
_cell.angle_gamma   90.00
#
_symmetry.space_group_name_H-M   'P 1'
#
loop_
_entity.id
_entity.type
_entity.pdbx_description
1 polymer ?
#
loop_
_entity_poly.entity_id
_entity_poly.type
_entity_poly.pdbx_seq_one_letter_code
_entity_poly.pdbx_strand_id
1 'polypeptide(L)'
;MFLISNSKMLKKAQREGYAVPAFNVHNLETVQVVVETAAKMESPVILAGTPGTFTYAGLEYMVSICKEAAIVNKLPLALHLDHHEDIKDIRHKVETGIRSVMIDGSHFPFEKNISTVAEVVRLCQRFDASVEAELGRLGGQEDDLIVDSKDSFYTDPLAAKEFIERTGIDSLAVAIGSAHGLYHGEPHLDFSRLAEIHRHVEIPLVLHGASGIPEEMIHKSISLGICKVNVATDLKIAFADAVKAYFAEYPDANDPRKYITPGKIAMQKVVENKINICGSAGRV
;
A
#
# COMPACT_ATOMS: atom_id res chain seq x y z
N MET A 1 5.79 -19.26 9.21
CA MET A 1 4.99 -18.04 9.41
C MET A 1 4.68 -17.50 8.02
N PHE A 2 3.40 -17.45 7.61
CA PHE A 2 3.07 -17.09 6.22
C PHE A 2 2.77 -15.60 6.02
N LEU A 3 2.27 -14.92 7.06
CA LEU A 3 2.28 -13.45 7.11
C LEU A 3 3.66 -13.01 7.61
N ILE A 4 4.36 -12.24 6.79
CA ILE A 4 5.73 -11.79 7.03
C ILE A 4 5.81 -10.26 7.06
N SER A 5 6.89 -9.73 7.61
CA SER A 5 7.21 -8.31 7.45
C SER A 5 7.61 -8.00 6.01
N ASN A 6 7.43 -6.75 5.60
CA ASN A 6 7.78 -6.32 4.24
C ASN A 6 9.26 -5.87 4.12
N SER A 7 10.04 -5.80 5.21
CA SER A 7 11.42 -5.28 5.20
C SER A 7 12.33 -6.03 4.21
N LYS A 8 12.28 -7.37 4.20
CA LYS A 8 13.11 -8.18 3.28
C LYS A 8 12.68 -8.05 1.82
N MET A 9 11.37 -8.05 1.54
CA MET A 9 10.86 -7.93 0.16
C MET A 9 11.15 -6.55 -0.43
N LEU A 10 11.01 -5.48 0.36
CA LEU A 10 11.29 -4.12 -0.11
C LEU A 10 12.79 -3.89 -0.33
N LYS A 11 13.65 -4.44 0.54
CA LYS A 11 15.10 -4.42 0.32
C LYS A 11 15.51 -5.23 -0.93
N LYS A 12 14.81 -6.33 -1.25
CA LYS A 12 15.03 -7.07 -2.51
C LYS A 12 14.63 -6.22 -3.71
N ALA A 13 13.44 -5.60 -3.65
CA ALA A 13 12.94 -4.68 -4.68
C ALA A 13 13.92 -3.54 -4.97
N GLN A 14 14.45 -2.91 -3.91
CA GLN A 14 15.47 -1.86 -4.01
C GLN A 14 16.75 -2.35 -4.72
N ARG A 15 17.27 -3.52 -4.34
CA ARG A 15 18.51 -4.07 -4.94
C ARG A 15 18.35 -4.50 -6.40
N GLU A 16 17.17 -4.98 -6.76
CA GLU A 16 16.90 -5.55 -8.09
C GLU A 16 16.20 -4.58 -9.04
N GLY A 17 15.87 -3.37 -8.59
CA GLY A 17 15.30 -2.31 -9.42
C GLY A 17 13.85 -2.54 -9.83
N TYR A 18 13.00 -2.99 -8.90
CA TYR A 18 11.55 -3.11 -9.09
C TYR A 18 10.80 -2.56 -7.87
N ALA A 19 9.47 -2.51 -7.93
CA ALA A 19 8.63 -2.21 -6.76
C ALA A 19 7.68 -3.36 -6.41
N VAL A 20 7.36 -3.53 -5.14
CA VAL A 20 6.31 -4.44 -4.69
C VAL A 20 4.97 -3.70 -4.72
N PRO A 21 3.96 -4.16 -5.46
CA PRO A 21 2.65 -3.53 -5.42
C PRO A 21 1.98 -3.80 -4.07
N ALA A 22 1.41 -2.75 -3.49
CA ALA A 22 0.60 -2.79 -2.28
C ALA A 22 -0.85 -2.50 -2.65
N PHE A 23 -1.71 -3.51 -2.53
CA PHE A 23 -3.10 -3.45 -2.96
C PHE A 23 -4.02 -3.35 -1.76
N ASN A 24 -4.88 -2.33 -1.71
CA ASN A 24 -5.90 -2.24 -0.68
C ASN A 24 -7.00 -3.29 -0.92
N VAL A 25 -7.25 -4.12 0.10
CA VAL A 25 -8.25 -5.20 0.08
C VAL A 25 -9.31 -4.95 1.13
N HIS A 26 -10.52 -5.46 0.92
CA HIS A 26 -11.69 -5.11 1.74
C HIS A 26 -12.47 -6.31 2.27
N ASN A 27 -12.29 -7.48 1.65
CA ASN A 27 -13.09 -8.69 1.92
C ASN A 27 -12.40 -9.94 1.34
N LEU A 28 -13.07 -11.10 1.44
CA LEU A 28 -12.58 -12.37 0.92
C LEU A 28 -12.23 -12.31 -0.58
N GLU A 29 -13.13 -11.78 -1.41
CA GLU A 29 -12.98 -11.83 -2.86
C GLU A 29 -11.84 -10.97 -3.35
N THR A 30 -11.63 -9.80 -2.75
CA THR A 30 -10.51 -8.91 -3.08
C THR A 30 -9.17 -9.52 -2.64
N VAL A 31 -9.10 -10.16 -1.48
CA VAL A 31 -7.89 -10.92 -1.06
C VAL A 31 -7.62 -12.08 -2.02
N GLN A 32 -8.63 -12.89 -2.36
CA GLN A 32 -8.49 -13.99 -3.30
C GLN A 32 -7.92 -13.51 -4.63
N VAL A 33 -8.50 -12.47 -5.23
CA VAL A 33 -8.05 -11.93 -6.51
C VAL A 33 -6.59 -11.51 -6.43
N VAL A 34 -6.20 -10.73 -5.43
CA VAL A 34 -4.83 -10.23 -5.32
C VAL A 34 -3.82 -11.36 -5.12
N VAL A 35 -4.08 -12.27 -4.17
CA VAL A 35 -3.12 -13.33 -3.81
C VAL A 35 -3.01 -14.39 -4.89
N GLU A 36 -4.13 -14.85 -5.46
CA GLU A 36 -4.11 -15.84 -6.54
C GLU A 36 -3.41 -15.30 -7.78
N THR A 37 -3.61 -14.01 -8.11
CA THR A 37 -2.96 -13.36 -9.24
C THR A 37 -1.45 -13.21 -9.00
N ALA A 38 -1.06 -12.70 -7.84
CA ALA A 38 0.35 -12.57 -7.47
C ALA A 38 1.08 -13.92 -7.46
N ALA A 39 0.43 -14.98 -6.96
CA ALA A 39 0.99 -16.33 -6.95
C ALA A 39 1.18 -16.89 -8.37
N LYS A 40 0.19 -16.72 -9.26
CA LYS A 40 0.31 -17.14 -10.67
C LYS A 40 1.43 -16.41 -11.41
N MET A 41 1.69 -15.16 -11.04
CA MET A 41 2.73 -14.32 -11.65
C MET A 41 4.09 -14.43 -10.93
N GLU A 42 4.19 -15.27 -9.89
CA GLU A 42 5.39 -15.39 -9.05
C GLU A 42 5.89 -14.02 -8.58
N SER A 43 4.96 -13.16 -8.15
CA SER A 43 5.24 -11.79 -7.70
C SER A 43 5.15 -11.67 -6.17
N PRO A 44 6.08 -10.98 -5.50
CA PRO A 44 5.87 -10.55 -4.13
C PRO A 44 4.68 -9.57 -4.08
N VAL A 45 3.93 -9.57 -2.98
CA VAL A 45 2.74 -8.73 -2.85
C VAL A 45 2.53 -8.27 -1.40
N ILE A 46 2.00 -7.06 -1.26
CA ILE A 46 1.53 -6.50 0.00
C ILE A 46 0.01 -6.34 -0.09
N LEU A 47 -0.71 -6.90 0.88
CA LEU A 47 -2.14 -6.64 1.10
C LEU A 47 -2.25 -5.50 2.10
N ALA A 48 -2.82 -4.37 1.69
CA ALA A 48 -2.99 -3.19 2.52
C ALA A 48 -4.44 -3.07 3.03
N GLY A 49 -4.61 -2.48 4.21
CA GLY A 49 -5.92 -2.15 4.75
C GLY A 49 -5.85 -0.89 5.61
N THR A 50 -6.78 0.03 5.39
CA THR A 50 -6.96 1.26 6.17
C THR A 50 -7.67 0.97 7.50
N PRO A 51 -7.75 1.91 8.46
CA PRO A 51 -8.60 1.75 9.64
C PRO A 51 -10.06 1.42 9.30
N GLY A 52 -10.60 2.03 8.23
CA GLY A 52 -11.95 1.76 7.72
C GLY A 52 -12.10 0.32 7.22
N THR A 53 -11.11 -0.20 6.51
CA THR A 53 -11.08 -1.61 6.07
C THR A 53 -11.20 -2.58 7.25
N PHE A 54 -10.38 -2.39 8.30
CA PHE A 54 -10.41 -3.28 9.46
C PHE A 54 -11.68 -3.13 10.30
N THR A 55 -12.29 -1.94 10.31
CA THR A 55 -13.59 -1.71 10.95
C THR A 55 -14.70 -2.42 10.19
N TYR A 56 -14.68 -2.38 8.86
CA TYR A 56 -15.65 -3.05 8.00
C TYR A 56 -15.55 -4.57 8.04
N ALA A 57 -14.35 -5.11 7.78
CA ALA A 57 -14.14 -6.54 7.60
C ALA A 57 -13.94 -7.29 8.92
N GLY A 58 -13.49 -6.60 9.98
CA GLY A 58 -13.03 -7.20 11.22
C GLY A 58 -11.58 -7.68 11.14
N LEU A 59 -10.80 -7.38 12.17
CA LEU A 59 -9.37 -7.70 12.24
C LEU A 59 -9.09 -9.19 12.11
N GLU A 60 -9.76 -10.01 12.92
CA GLU A 60 -9.52 -11.45 12.98
C GLU A 60 -9.92 -12.15 11.67
N TYR A 61 -11.00 -11.69 11.04
CA TYR A 61 -11.39 -12.18 9.72
C TYR A 61 -10.33 -11.85 8.68
N MET A 62 -9.88 -10.60 8.60
CA MET A 62 -8.86 -10.20 7.64
C MET A 62 -7.54 -10.95 7.83
N VAL A 63 -7.06 -11.08 9.07
CA VAL A 63 -5.85 -11.86 9.37
C VAL A 63 -6.02 -13.32 8.97
N SER A 64 -7.17 -13.93 9.28
CA SER A 64 -7.44 -15.34 8.96
C SER A 64 -7.52 -15.58 7.45
N ILE A 65 -8.25 -14.74 6.72
CA ILE A 65 -8.39 -14.82 5.26
C ILE A 65 -7.03 -14.66 4.58
N CYS A 66 -6.27 -13.63 4.93
CA CYS A 66 -4.95 -13.38 4.35
C CYS A 66 -3.96 -14.52 4.65
N LYS A 67 -3.99 -15.05 5.87
CA LYS A 67 -3.15 -16.19 6.27
C LYS A 67 -3.50 -17.45 5.48
N GLU A 68 -4.78 -17.76 5.33
CA GLU A 68 -5.22 -18.92 4.55
C GLU A 68 -4.87 -18.78 3.07
N ALA A 69 -5.10 -17.60 2.49
CA ALA A 69 -4.74 -17.30 1.10
C ALA A 69 -3.23 -17.49 0.85
N ALA A 70 -2.38 -17.03 1.78
CA ALA A 70 -0.93 -17.21 1.71
C ALA A 70 -0.51 -18.69 1.76
N ILE A 71 -1.16 -19.50 2.62
CA ILE A 71 -0.88 -20.93 2.78
C ILE A 71 -1.27 -21.70 1.52
N VAL A 72 -2.51 -21.53 1.06
CA VAL A 72 -3.06 -22.27 -0.10
C VAL A 72 -2.27 -21.97 -1.37
N ASN A 73 -1.84 -20.73 -1.55
CA ASN A 73 -1.06 -20.31 -2.71
C ASN A 73 0.46 -20.48 -2.54
N LYS A 74 0.93 -20.96 -1.37
CA LYS A 74 2.35 -21.13 -1.04
C LYS A 74 3.18 -19.84 -1.26
N LEU A 75 2.56 -18.69 -1.03
CA LEU A 75 3.16 -17.37 -1.25
C LEU A 75 3.23 -16.61 0.08
N PRO A 76 4.42 -16.47 0.70
CA PRO A 76 4.60 -15.56 1.83
C PRO A 76 4.26 -14.12 1.40
N LEU A 77 3.41 -13.45 2.17
CA LEU A 77 2.95 -12.09 1.88
C LEU A 77 2.91 -11.23 3.13
N ALA A 78 2.87 -9.91 2.95
CA ALA A 78 2.67 -8.97 4.05
C ALA A 78 1.21 -8.50 4.07
N LEU A 79 0.58 -8.58 5.24
CA LEU A 79 -0.63 -7.80 5.55
C LEU A 79 -0.16 -6.52 6.24
N HIS A 80 -0.50 -5.36 5.66
CA HIS A 80 0.01 -4.04 6.00
C HIS A 80 -1.10 -3.13 6.52
N LEU A 81 -0.85 -2.50 7.67
CA LEU A 81 -1.71 -1.42 8.17
C LEU A 81 -1.40 -0.16 7.37
N ASP A 82 -2.37 0.34 6.62
CA ASP A 82 -2.25 1.52 5.76
C ASP A 82 -2.83 2.73 6.49
N HIS A 83 -2.10 3.85 6.56
CA HIS A 83 -2.50 5.11 7.22
C HIS A 83 -3.13 4.95 8.62
N HIS A 84 -2.51 4.19 9.52
CA HIS A 84 -3.00 4.11 10.90
C HIS A 84 -2.41 5.23 11.76
N GLU A 85 -3.22 5.78 12.68
CA GLU A 85 -2.81 6.92 13.53
C GLU A 85 -2.79 6.57 15.03
N ASP A 86 -3.60 5.59 15.49
CA ASP A 86 -3.69 5.22 16.91
C ASP A 86 -2.72 4.08 17.27
N ILE A 87 -1.75 4.40 18.13
CA ILE A 87 -0.74 3.45 18.64
C ILE A 87 -1.38 2.26 19.36
N LYS A 88 -2.51 2.44 20.06
CA LYS A 88 -3.19 1.34 20.78
C LYS A 88 -3.82 0.36 19.80
N ASP A 89 -4.42 0.88 18.74
CA ASP A 89 -4.99 0.07 17.66
C ASP A 89 -3.89 -0.69 16.90
N ILE A 90 -2.80 -0.01 16.56
CA ILE A 90 -1.60 -0.64 15.97
C ILE A 90 -1.07 -1.77 16.86
N ARG A 91 -0.93 -1.53 18.18
CA ARG A 91 -0.48 -2.55 19.14
C ARG A 91 -1.37 -3.79 19.08
N HIS A 92 -2.67 -3.60 19.20
CA HIS A 92 -3.63 -4.69 19.15
C HIS A 92 -3.51 -5.49 17.84
N LYS A 93 -3.42 -4.81 16.71
CA LYS A 93 -3.27 -5.42 15.38
C LYS A 93 -1.97 -6.22 15.20
N VAL A 94 -0.86 -5.70 15.69
CA VAL A 94 0.44 -6.39 15.67
C VAL A 94 0.42 -7.63 16.58
N GLU A 95 -0.17 -7.51 17.78
CA GLU A 95 -0.34 -8.65 18.71
C GLU A 95 -1.18 -9.78 18.10
N THR A 96 -2.17 -9.45 17.26
CA THR A 96 -3.02 -10.43 16.54
C THR A 96 -2.33 -11.12 15.36
N GLY A 97 -1.15 -10.66 14.93
CA GLY A 97 -0.35 -11.35 13.91
C GLY A 97 0.07 -10.50 12.72
N ILE A 98 -0.26 -9.20 12.69
CA ILE A 98 0.19 -8.29 11.63
C ILE A 98 1.67 -7.97 11.79
N ARG A 99 2.41 -7.96 10.67
CA ARG A 99 3.88 -7.83 10.64
C ARG A 99 4.38 -6.69 9.76
N SER A 100 3.48 -5.86 9.26
CA SER A 100 3.84 -4.63 8.55
C SER A 100 2.86 -3.54 8.92
N VAL A 101 3.37 -2.38 9.30
CA VAL A 101 2.58 -1.27 9.83
C VAL A 101 3.02 0.02 9.18
N MET A 102 2.08 0.87 8.78
CA MET A 102 2.31 2.28 8.59
C MET A 102 1.71 3.07 9.74
N ILE A 103 2.52 3.93 10.36
CA ILE A 103 2.04 4.99 11.26
C ILE A 103 2.08 6.32 10.52
N ASP A 104 0.91 6.92 10.33
CA ASP A 104 0.79 8.21 9.65
C ASP A 104 0.76 9.36 10.67
N GLY A 105 1.93 9.93 10.93
CA GLY A 105 2.10 11.15 11.71
C GLY A 105 2.31 12.40 10.85
N SER A 106 2.07 12.33 9.54
CA SER A 106 2.43 13.35 8.54
C SER A 106 1.78 14.72 8.80
N HIS A 107 0.60 14.72 9.41
CA HIS A 107 -0.13 15.93 9.77
C HIS A 107 0.42 16.63 11.03
N PHE A 108 1.29 15.97 11.80
CA PHE A 108 1.92 16.58 12.97
C PHE A 108 3.17 17.39 12.59
N PRO A 109 3.56 18.38 13.42
CA PRO A 109 4.88 18.99 13.31
C PRO A 109 6.01 17.95 13.36
N PHE A 110 7.11 18.22 12.65
CA PHE A 110 8.22 17.28 12.44
C PHE A 110 8.68 16.55 13.70
N GLU A 111 8.95 17.27 14.80
CA GLU A 111 9.37 16.68 16.08
C GLU A 111 8.33 15.74 16.70
N LYS A 112 7.05 16.10 16.58
CA LYS A 112 5.96 15.27 17.08
C LYS A 112 5.83 14.01 16.22
N ASN A 113 5.91 14.13 14.89
CA ASN A 113 5.93 12.99 13.98
C ASN A 113 7.08 12.01 14.33
N ILE A 114 8.31 12.51 14.48
CA ILE A 114 9.47 11.68 14.90
C ILE A 114 9.18 10.94 16.20
N SER A 115 8.69 11.64 17.23
CA SER A 115 8.43 11.02 18.54
C SER A 115 7.38 9.90 18.47
N THR A 116 6.29 10.13 17.71
CA THR A 116 5.19 9.18 17.52
C THR A 116 5.67 7.96 16.74
N VAL A 117 6.38 8.17 15.63
CA VAL A 117 6.88 7.07 14.80
C VAL A 117 7.91 6.24 15.53
N ALA A 118 8.86 6.86 16.24
CA ALA A 118 9.86 6.15 17.03
C ALA A 118 9.22 5.26 18.13
N GLU A 119 8.06 5.67 18.68
CA GLU A 119 7.31 4.84 19.62
C GLU A 119 6.73 3.59 18.95
N VAL A 120 6.14 3.74 17.76
CA VAL A 120 5.61 2.61 16.98
C VAL A 120 6.72 1.67 16.53
N VAL A 121 7.89 2.20 16.14
CA VAL A 121 9.08 1.38 15.82
C VAL A 121 9.49 0.52 17.01
N ARG A 122 9.64 1.10 18.21
CA ARG A 122 9.98 0.35 19.43
C ARG A 122 8.95 -0.74 19.77
N LEU A 123 7.67 -0.44 19.54
CA LEU A 123 6.58 -1.41 19.72
C LEU A 123 6.72 -2.59 18.75
N CYS A 124 6.91 -2.30 17.45
CA CYS A 124 6.91 -3.29 16.37
C CYS A 124 8.17 -4.18 16.36
N GLN A 125 9.31 -3.66 16.83
CA GLN A 125 10.57 -4.42 16.95
C GLN A 125 10.40 -5.73 17.73
N ARG A 126 9.54 -5.76 18.76
CA ARG A 126 9.30 -6.95 19.59
C ARG A 126 8.56 -8.07 18.86
N PHE A 127 7.95 -7.77 17.73
CA PHE A 127 7.11 -8.69 16.97
C PHE A 127 7.70 -9.06 15.60
N ASP A 128 8.93 -8.62 15.30
CA ASP A 128 9.53 -8.72 13.95
C ASP A 128 8.60 -8.08 12.89
N ALA A 129 7.96 -6.97 13.25
CA ALA A 129 7.08 -6.21 12.37
C ALA A 129 7.83 -5.01 11.80
N SER A 130 7.73 -4.79 10.49
CA SER A 130 8.33 -3.64 9.82
C SER A 130 7.45 -2.40 9.92
N VAL A 131 8.08 -1.23 9.97
CA VAL A 131 7.38 0.06 10.08
C VAL A 131 7.66 0.97 8.89
N GLU A 132 6.58 1.38 8.23
CA GLU A 132 6.52 2.47 7.27
C GLU A 132 6.06 3.74 7.99
N ALA A 133 6.54 4.89 7.55
CA ALA A 133 6.02 6.19 7.98
C ALA A 133 5.99 7.15 6.80
N GLU A 134 5.28 8.27 6.96
CA GLU A 134 5.17 9.32 5.95
C GLU A 134 5.80 10.62 6.43
N LEU A 135 6.51 11.27 5.51
CA LEU A 135 6.98 12.64 5.66
C LEU A 135 6.59 13.45 4.43
N GLY A 136 6.07 14.66 4.63
CA GLY A 136 5.29 15.35 3.60
C GLY A 136 3.81 15.19 3.92
N ARG A 137 2.92 15.62 3.02
CA ARG A 137 1.49 15.32 3.12
C ARG A 137 0.84 15.30 1.75
N LEU A 138 0.11 14.25 1.44
CA LEU A 138 -0.61 14.06 0.19
C LEU A 138 -2.04 14.61 0.30
N GLY A 139 -2.54 15.22 -0.78
CA GLY A 139 -3.96 15.57 -0.89
C GLY A 139 -4.81 14.40 -1.40
N GLY A 140 -6.14 14.52 -1.32
CA GLY A 140 -7.09 13.58 -1.91
C GLY A 140 -7.84 12.73 -0.87
N GLN A 141 -8.47 11.65 -1.35
CA GLN A 141 -9.29 10.77 -0.52
C GLN A 141 -8.86 9.30 -0.65
N GLU A 142 -8.55 8.66 0.48
CA GLU A 142 -8.38 7.20 0.59
C GLU A 142 -9.36 6.66 1.63
N ASP A 143 -10.34 5.87 1.17
CA ASP A 143 -11.49 5.44 1.97
C ASP A 143 -12.16 6.63 2.71
N ASP A 144 -12.16 6.61 4.04
CA ASP A 144 -12.74 7.64 4.90
C ASP A 144 -11.75 8.79 5.24
N LEU A 145 -10.49 8.69 4.81
CA LEU A 145 -9.45 9.70 5.03
C LEU A 145 -9.48 10.72 3.89
N ILE A 146 -9.73 11.99 4.22
CA ILE A 146 -9.78 13.10 3.26
C ILE A 146 -8.77 14.18 3.68
N VAL A 147 -7.90 14.57 2.75
CA VAL A 147 -6.93 15.67 2.93
C VAL A 147 -7.14 16.71 1.83
N ASP A 148 -7.28 17.98 2.23
CA ASP A 148 -7.36 19.08 1.26
C ASP A 148 -6.01 19.27 0.56
N SER A 149 -6.05 19.42 -0.76
CA SER A 149 -4.92 19.82 -1.61
C SER A 149 -4.07 20.97 -1.06
N LYS A 150 -4.68 21.95 -0.36
CA LYS A 150 -3.98 23.11 0.21
C LYS A 150 -3.08 22.76 1.38
N ASP A 151 -3.38 21.66 2.07
CA ASP A 151 -2.59 21.16 3.18
C ASP A 151 -1.50 20.19 2.71
N SER A 152 -1.38 19.95 1.40
CA SER A 152 -0.32 19.13 0.83
C SER A 152 1.01 19.87 0.81
N PHE A 153 2.07 19.19 1.22
CA PHE A 153 3.43 19.71 1.14
C PHE A 153 4.40 18.59 0.81
N TYR A 154 5.44 18.93 0.04
CA TYR A 154 6.40 17.94 -0.44
C TYR A 154 7.45 17.61 0.60
N THR A 155 7.94 16.38 0.55
CA THR A 155 9.01 15.90 1.42
C THR A 155 10.31 16.66 1.18
N ASP A 156 10.89 17.25 2.22
CA ASP A 156 12.24 17.81 2.13
C ASP A 156 13.31 16.69 2.18
N PRO A 157 14.28 16.66 1.24
CA PRO A 157 15.30 15.60 1.19
C PRO A 157 16.18 15.49 2.44
N LEU A 158 16.55 16.61 3.07
CA LEU A 158 17.40 16.60 4.26
C LEU A 158 16.59 16.20 5.50
N ALA A 159 15.35 16.68 5.60
CA ALA A 159 14.42 16.26 6.65
C ALA A 159 14.12 14.76 6.56
N ALA A 160 14.01 14.19 5.35
CA ALA A 160 13.80 12.74 5.16
C ALA A 160 14.96 11.93 5.77
N LYS A 161 16.20 12.35 5.52
CA LYS A 161 17.38 11.71 6.12
C LYS A 161 17.35 11.76 7.65
N GLU A 162 17.15 12.95 8.22
CA GLU A 162 17.06 13.12 9.68
C GLU A 162 15.92 12.29 10.28
N PHE A 163 14.77 12.28 9.62
CA PHE A 163 13.59 11.54 10.05
C PHE A 163 13.87 10.04 10.16
N ILE A 164 14.52 9.46 9.15
CA ILE A 164 14.90 8.04 9.13
C ILE A 164 15.88 7.73 10.26
N GLU A 165 16.94 8.53 10.41
CA GLU A 165 17.97 8.34 11.44
C GLU A 165 17.39 8.37 12.86
N ARG A 166 16.42 9.27 13.10
CA ARG A 166 15.83 9.47 14.44
C ARG A 166 14.68 8.51 14.75
N THR A 167 14.04 7.92 13.74
CA THR A 167 12.89 7.02 13.94
C THR A 167 13.26 5.55 13.84
N GLY A 168 14.19 5.18 12.96
CA GLY A 168 14.55 3.78 12.72
C GLY A 168 13.51 2.98 11.93
N ILE A 169 12.72 3.63 11.08
CA ILE A 169 11.74 3.01 10.17
C ILE A 169 12.39 2.14 9.09
N ASP A 170 11.62 1.20 8.53
CA ASP A 170 12.05 0.29 7.47
C ASP A 170 11.82 0.84 6.05
N SER A 171 10.81 1.70 5.88
CA SER A 171 10.49 2.34 4.60
C SER A 171 9.85 3.72 4.81
N LEU A 172 10.04 4.62 3.85
CA LEU A 172 9.52 6.00 3.93
C LEU A 172 8.59 6.29 2.75
N ALA A 173 7.33 6.63 3.05
CA ALA A 173 6.41 7.24 2.10
C ALA A 173 6.76 8.72 1.92
N VAL A 174 6.88 9.14 0.66
CA VAL A 174 7.31 10.49 0.28
C VAL A 174 6.22 11.21 -0.50
N ALA A 175 5.95 12.46 -0.14
CA ALA A 175 5.09 13.35 -0.87
C ALA A 175 5.89 14.09 -1.96
N ILE A 176 5.67 13.69 -3.20
CA ILE A 176 6.33 14.25 -4.40
C ILE A 176 5.32 14.75 -5.44
N GLY A 177 4.06 14.96 -5.05
CA GLY A 177 3.00 15.45 -5.94
C GLY A 177 1.96 14.40 -6.35
N SER A 178 2.03 13.18 -5.81
CA SER A 178 0.91 12.24 -5.91
C SER A 178 -0.26 12.66 -5.00
N ALA A 179 -1.43 12.06 -5.22
CA ALA A 179 -2.65 12.28 -4.48
C ALA A 179 -3.47 10.98 -4.39
N HIS A 180 -4.26 10.84 -3.34
CA HIS A 180 -5.21 9.72 -3.20
C HIS A 180 -6.46 9.93 -4.05
N GLY A 181 -7.05 8.83 -4.52
CA GLY A 181 -8.23 8.87 -5.37
C GLY A 181 -7.93 9.10 -6.85
N LEU A 182 -8.92 9.64 -7.57
CA LEU A 182 -8.77 10.01 -8.98
C LEU A 182 -8.18 11.42 -9.09
N TYR A 183 -7.18 11.59 -9.96
CA TYR A 183 -6.59 12.88 -10.25
C TYR A 183 -7.57 13.77 -11.03
N HIS A 184 -7.71 15.02 -10.58
CA HIS A 184 -8.39 16.08 -11.34
C HIS A 184 -7.35 16.80 -12.22
N GLY A 185 -6.97 16.17 -13.33
CA GLY A 185 -5.95 16.68 -14.25
C GLY A 185 -4.76 15.72 -14.39
N GLU A 186 -3.71 16.19 -15.06
CA GLU A 186 -2.49 15.40 -15.26
C GLU A 186 -1.68 15.34 -13.95
N PRO A 187 -1.28 14.14 -13.48
CA PRO A 187 -0.44 14.02 -12.28
C PRO A 187 0.94 14.62 -12.53
N HIS A 188 1.45 15.37 -11.57
CA HIS A 188 2.77 16.00 -11.64
C HIS A 188 3.65 15.50 -10.50
N LEU A 189 4.58 14.59 -10.80
CA LEU A 189 5.55 14.09 -9.83
C LEU A 189 6.87 14.86 -9.92
N ASP A 190 7.36 15.36 -8.78
CA ASP A 190 8.64 16.02 -8.63
C ASP A 190 9.79 14.99 -8.61
N PHE A 191 10.16 14.51 -9.80
CA PHE A 191 11.24 13.53 -9.96
C PHE A 191 12.62 14.06 -9.54
N SER A 192 12.84 15.37 -9.64
CA SER A 192 14.09 15.99 -9.16
C SER A 192 14.20 15.82 -7.66
N ARG A 193 13.14 16.15 -6.92
CA ARG A 193 13.06 15.93 -5.47
C ARG A 193 13.17 14.45 -5.10
N LEU A 194 12.47 13.55 -5.80
CA LEU A 194 12.60 12.12 -5.55
C LEU A 194 14.05 11.65 -5.70
N ALA A 195 14.74 12.10 -6.76
CA ALA A 195 16.15 11.79 -6.98
C ALA A 195 17.07 12.36 -5.89
N GLU A 196 16.79 13.55 -5.36
CA GLU A 196 17.52 14.11 -4.21
C GLU A 196 17.26 13.30 -2.93
N ILE A 197 16.00 12.96 -2.62
CA ILE A 197 15.66 12.12 -1.46
C ILE A 197 16.41 10.79 -1.55
N HIS A 198 16.34 10.11 -2.70
CA HIS A 198 16.99 8.82 -2.91
C HIS A 198 18.51 8.88 -2.73
N ARG A 199 19.16 10.01 -3.07
CA ARG A 199 20.60 10.21 -2.83
C ARG A 199 20.95 10.38 -1.35
N HIS A 200 19.99 10.77 -0.51
CA HIS A 200 20.19 11.05 0.91
C HIS A 200 19.73 9.94 1.84
N VAL A 201 19.02 8.93 1.35
CA VAL A 201 18.42 7.86 2.17
C VAL A 201 18.76 6.47 1.64
N GLU A 202 18.96 5.52 2.54
CA GLU A 202 19.35 4.15 2.17
C GLU A 202 18.17 3.16 2.22
N ILE A 203 17.04 3.54 2.83
CA ILE A 203 15.89 2.65 2.98
C ILE A 203 14.97 2.70 1.75
N PRO A 204 14.18 1.65 1.50
CA PRO A 204 13.16 1.63 0.45
C PRO A 204 12.17 2.81 0.55
N LEU A 205 11.95 3.50 -0.57
CA LEU A 205 10.96 4.57 -0.69
C LEU A 205 9.61 4.03 -1.16
N VAL A 206 8.53 4.70 -0.75
CA VAL A 206 7.15 4.30 -1.02
C VAL A 206 6.40 5.40 -1.75
N LEU A 207 5.68 5.02 -2.80
CA LEU A 207 4.80 5.90 -3.58
C LEU A 207 3.34 5.58 -3.26
N HIS A 208 2.68 6.54 -2.63
CA HIS A 208 1.24 6.52 -2.40
C HIS A 208 0.49 7.20 -3.54
N GLY A 209 -0.82 6.95 -3.62
CA GLY A 209 -1.69 7.63 -4.60
C GLY A 209 -1.36 7.27 -6.06
N ALA A 210 -0.96 6.03 -6.36
CA ALA A 210 -0.52 5.64 -7.70
C ALA A 210 -1.65 5.29 -8.68
N SER A 211 -2.91 5.38 -8.24
CA SER A 211 -4.08 5.14 -9.10
C SER A 211 -4.20 6.27 -10.13
N GLY A 212 -4.40 5.93 -11.40
CA GLY A 212 -4.44 6.94 -12.48
C GLY A 212 -3.09 7.60 -12.85
N ILE A 213 -1.98 7.29 -12.18
CA ILE A 213 -0.65 7.76 -12.62
C ILE A 213 -0.23 6.99 -13.89
N PRO A 214 0.24 7.67 -14.96
CA PRO A 214 0.79 7.03 -16.16
C PRO A 214 1.91 6.04 -15.85
N GLU A 215 1.93 4.92 -16.58
CA GLU A 215 2.93 3.85 -16.44
C GLU A 215 4.38 4.37 -16.51
N GLU A 216 4.67 5.27 -17.45
CA GLU A 216 6.01 5.86 -17.61
C GLU A 216 6.48 6.62 -16.36
N MET A 217 5.56 7.27 -15.65
CA MET A 217 5.87 7.98 -14.41
C MET A 217 6.10 7.02 -13.24
N ILE A 218 5.41 5.88 -13.21
CA ILE A 218 5.67 4.82 -12.24
C ILE A 218 7.03 4.19 -12.51
N HIS A 219 7.33 3.82 -13.75
CA HIS A 219 8.66 3.31 -14.13
C HIS A 219 9.77 4.30 -13.77
N LYS A 220 9.55 5.59 -14.04
CA LYS A 220 10.51 6.64 -13.67
C LYS A 220 10.70 6.72 -12.16
N SER A 221 9.61 6.68 -11.39
CA SER A 221 9.66 6.66 -9.92
C SER A 221 10.44 5.45 -9.38
N ILE A 222 10.21 4.26 -9.93
CA ILE A 222 10.94 3.03 -9.54
C ILE A 222 12.44 3.16 -9.85
N SER A 223 12.79 3.71 -11.02
CA SER A 223 14.20 3.97 -11.38
C SER A 223 14.90 4.96 -10.44
N LEU A 224 14.13 5.72 -9.65
CA LEU A 224 14.60 6.70 -8.67
C LEU A 224 14.40 6.22 -7.22
N GLY A 225 14.22 4.92 -6.99
CA GLY A 225 14.28 4.31 -5.66
C GLY A 225 12.92 3.97 -5.03
N ILE A 226 11.80 4.20 -5.72
CA ILE A 226 10.50 3.69 -5.25
C ILE A 226 10.49 2.16 -5.30
N CYS A 227 10.19 1.54 -4.16
CA CYS A 227 10.20 0.09 -3.96
C CYS A 227 8.83 -0.47 -3.55
N LYS A 228 7.86 0.39 -3.22
CA LYS A 228 6.47 0.03 -2.92
C LYS A 228 5.55 1.02 -3.60
N VAL A 229 4.49 0.53 -4.25
CA VAL A 229 3.50 1.35 -4.95
C VAL A 229 2.11 0.99 -4.42
N ASN A 230 1.42 1.95 -3.79
CA ASN A 230 0.08 1.74 -3.25
C ASN A 230 -0.99 1.92 -4.35
N VAL A 231 -1.91 0.96 -4.46
CA VAL A 231 -3.00 0.96 -5.43
C VAL A 231 -4.31 0.55 -4.74
N ALA A 232 -5.29 1.45 -4.78
CA ALA A 232 -6.60 1.24 -4.16
C ALA A 232 -7.76 1.59 -5.10
N THR A 233 -7.78 2.82 -5.63
CA THR A 233 -8.89 3.34 -6.42
C THR A 233 -9.13 2.56 -7.72
N ASP A 234 -8.07 2.23 -8.46
CA ASP A 234 -8.17 1.47 -9.72
C ASP A 234 -8.87 0.11 -9.52
N LEU A 235 -8.62 -0.53 -8.37
CA LEU A 235 -9.23 -1.81 -8.00
C LEU A 235 -10.73 -1.67 -7.71
N LYS A 236 -11.09 -0.66 -6.91
CA LYS A 236 -12.49 -0.36 -6.52
C LYS A 236 -13.34 -0.04 -7.76
N ILE A 237 -12.80 0.79 -8.67
CA ILE A 237 -13.49 1.19 -9.91
C ILE A 237 -13.72 -0.02 -10.81
N ALA A 238 -12.68 -0.79 -11.13
CA ALA A 238 -12.79 -1.93 -12.03
C ALA A 238 -13.78 -2.98 -11.51
N PHE A 239 -13.74 -3.26 -10.20
CA PHE A 239 -14.67 -4.19 -9.58
C PHE A 239 -16.11 -3.67 -9.64
N ALA A 240 -16.34 -2.43 -9.21
CA ALA A 240 -17.67 -1.85 -9.14
C ALA A 240 -18.32 -1.70 -10.52
N ASP A 241 -17.57 -1.26 -11.53
CA ASP A 241 -18.10 -1.06 -12.88
C ASP A 241 -18.49 -2.37 -13.55
N ALA A 242 -17.74 -3.45 -13.31
CA ALA A 242 -18.12 -4.78 -13.80
C ALA A 242 -19.39 -5.32 -13.11
N VAL A 243 -19.56 -5.06 -11.81
CA VAL A 243 -20.79 -5.41 -11.08
C VAL A 243 -21.98 -4.59 -11.61
N LYS A 244 -21.81 -3.29 -11.82
CA LYS A 244 -22.86 -2.41 -12.40
C LYS A 244 -23.26 -2.87 -13.79
N ALA A 245 -22.29 -3.19 -14.65
CA ALA A 245 -22.55 -3.68 -16.01
C ALA A 245 -23.33 -5.00 -15.97
N TYR A 246 -22.98 -5.91 -15.05
CA TYR A 246 -23.73 -7.15 -14.87
C TYR A 246 -25.19 -6.90 -14.49
N PHE A 247 -25.47 -5.99 -13.55
CA PHE A 247 -26.87 -5.67 -13.18
C PHE A 247 -27.63 -4.93 -14.29
N ALA A 248 -26.96 -4.14 -15.12
CA ALA A 248 -27.59 -3.52 -16.28
C ALA A 248 -28.06 -4.55 -17.31
N GLU A 249 -27.32 -5.65 -17.48
CA GLU A 249 -27.67 -6.75 -18.37
C GLU A 249 -28.64 -7.76 -17.73
N TYR A 250 -28.52 -8.00 -16.42
CA TYR A 250 -29.30 -8.98 -15.67
C TYR A 250 -29.99 -8.34 -14.44
N PRO A 251 -31.04 -7.52 -14.63
CA PRO A 251 -31.64 -6.72 -13.55
C PRO A 251 -32.28 -7.56 -12.43
N ASP A 252 -32.74 -8.78 -12.73
CA ASP A 252 -33.38 -9.67 -11.76
C ASP A 252 -32.38 -10.63 -11.06
N ALA A 253 -31.07 -10.50 -11.33
CA ALA A 253 -30.07 -11.36 -10.74
C ALA A 253 -29.98 -11.17 -9.21
N ASN A 254 -29.91 -12.28 -8.48
CA ASN A 254 -29.88 -12.28 -7.02
C ASN A 254 -28.82 -13.22 -6.41
N ASP A 255 -28.13 -14.01 -7.23
CA ASP A 255 -27.04 -14.88 -6.78
C ASP A 255 -25.73 -14.06 -6.71
N PRO A 256 -25.17 -13.82 -5.51
CA PRO A 256 -23.96 -13.02 -5.34
C PRO A 256 -22.78 -13.52 -6.13
N ARG A 257 -22.66 -14.84 -6.30
CA ARG A 257 -21.54 -15.43 -7.03
C ARG A 257 -21.56 -15.01 -8.49
N LYS A 258 -22.75 -14.78 -9.07
CA LYS A 258 -22.87 -14.39 -10.48
C LYS A 258 -22.48 -12.95 -10.73
N TYR A 259 -22.90 -12.00 -9.87
CA TYR A 259 -22.57 -10.58 -10.08
C TYR A 259 -21.19 -10.19 -9.50
N ILE A 260 -20.67 -10.92 -8.51
CA ILE A 260 -19.33 -10.69 -7.95
C ILE A 260 -18.23 -11.23 -8.88
N THR A 261 -18.46 -12.34 -9.58
CA THR A 261 -17.44 -12.97 -10.45
C THR A 261 -16.91 -12.03 -11.54
N PRO A 262 -17.74 -11.28 -12.28
CA PRO A 262 -17.27 -10.24 -13.20
C PRO A 262 -16.39 -9.19 -12.52
N GLY A 263 -16.76 -8.74 -11.31
CA GLY A 263 -15.96 -7.84 -10.49
C GLY A 263 -14.57 -8.40 -10.17
N LYS A 264 -14.50 -9.67 -9.77
CA LYS A 264 -13.22 -10.37 -9.53
C LYS A 264 -12.35 -10.43 -10.79
N ILE A 265 -12.92 -10.74 -11.94
CA ILE A 265 -12.20 -10.83 -13.22
C ILE A 265 -11.67 -9.46 -13.65
N ALA A 266 -12.47 -8.40 -13.50
CA ALA A 266 -12.05 -7.05 -13.82
C ALA A 266 -10.91 -6.58 -12.91
N MET A 267 -11.02 -6.82 -11.60
CA MET A 267 -9.98 -6.52 -10.63
C MET A 267 -8.69 -7.31 -10.89
N GLN A 268 -8.79 -8.60 -11.26
CA GLN A 268 -7.63 -9.42 -11.61
C GLN A 268 -6.79 -8.76 -12.71
N LYS A 269 -7.41 -8.25 -13.77
CA LYS A 269 -6.71 -7.57 -14.87
C LYS A 269 -5.95 -6.33 -14.39
N VAL A 270 -6.51 -5.58 -13.44
CA VAL A 270 -5.84 -4.43 -12.83
C VAL A 270 -4.62 -4.89 -12.01
N VAL A 271 -4.77 -5.95 -11.22
CA VAL A 271 -3.66 -6.53 -10.43
C VAL A 271 -2.54 -7.01 -11.34
N GLU A 272 -2.85 -7.77 -12.40
CA GLU A 272 -1.88 -8.24 -13.40
C GLU A 272 -1.12 -7.07 -14.03
N ASN A 273 -1.86 -6.04 -14.46
CA ASN A 273 -1.27 -4.84 -15.05
C ASN A 273 -0.32 -4.13 -14.07
N LYS A 274 -0.72 -3.94 -12.81
CA LYS A 274 0.11 -3.26 -11.81
C LYS A 274 1.33 -4.08 -11.41
N ILE A 275 1.24 -5.41 -11.37
CA ILE A 275 2.39 -6.30 -11.16
C ILE A 275 3.43 -6.11 -12.28
N ASN A 276 2.97 -6.05 -13.54
CA ASN A 276 3.83 -5.81 -14.70
C ASN A 276 4.48 -4.42 -14.66
N ILE A 277 3.69 -3.36 -14.43
CA ILE A 277 4.19 -1.98 -14.31
C ILE A 277 5.22 -1.87 -13.16
N CYS A 278 5.01 -2.58 -12.05
CA CYS A 278 5.96 -2.56 -10.95
C CYS A 278 7.23 -3.40 -11.21
N GLY A 279 7.30 -4.16 -12.32
CA GLY A 279 8.43 -5.04 -12.65
C GLY A 279 8.57 -6.23 -11.70
N SER A 280 7.48 -6.62 -11.04
CA SER A 280 7.49 -7.55 -9.90
C SER A 280 7.18 -9.02 -10.25
N ALA A 281 6.74 -9.31 -11.47
CA ALA A 281 6.54 -10.68 -11.93
C ALA A 281 7.85 -11.50 -11.90
N GLY A 282 7.78 -12.74 -11.42
CA GLY A 282 8.95 -13.63 -11.28
C GLY A 282 9.97 -13.19 -10.24
N ARG A 283 9.58 -12.39 -9.24
CA ARG A 283 10.47 -11.80 -8.22
C ARG A 283 10.28 -12.35 -6.79
N VAL A 284 9.47 -13.39 -6.61
CA VAL A 284 9.31 -14.10 -5.30
C VAL A 284 10.64 -14.61 -4.76
#